data_AF-A0A6D2GFN0-F1
#
_entry.id   AF-A0A6D2GFN0-F1
#
_cell.length_a   1.000
_cell.length_b   1.000
_cell.length_c   1.000
_cell.angle_alpha   90.00
_cell.angle_beta   90.00
_cell.angle_gamma   90.00
#
_symmetry.space_group_name_H-M   'P 1'
#
loop_
_entity.id
_entity.type
_entity.pdbx_description
1 polymer ?
#
loop_
_entity_poly.entity_id
_entity_poly.type
_entity_poly.pdbx_seq_one_letter_code
_entity_poly.pdbx_strand_id
1 'polypeptide(L)'
;MLRYVAIIKIAQRIGIPLATIGDAFGILPEGHTLSAKEWKQLSSQWREELDRRIHTLVALRDELDGCIGCGCLSRSDCPLRNPGDRLGEHGTGARLLEDD
;
A
#
# COMPACT_ATOMS: atom_id res chain seq x y z
N MET A 1 6.39 -12.44 -24.81
CA MET A 1 6.50 -12.78 -23.38
C MET A 1 7.23 -11.75 -22.50
N LEU A 2 8.19 -10.94 -23.01
CA LEU A 2 8.96 -10.00 -22.17
C LEU A 2 8.12 -8.88 -21.50
N ARG A 3 7.02 -8.45 -22.15
CA ARG A 3 6.17 -7.35 -21.66
C ARG A 3 5.50 -7.67 -20.32
N TYR A 4 5.02 -8.90 -20.13
CA TYR A 4 4.40 -9.32 -18.87
C TYR A 4 5.39 -9.32 -17.71
N VAL A 5 6.59 -9.87 -17.95
CA VAL A 5 7.64 -9.88 -16.92
C VAL A 5 8.06 -8.47 -16.52
N ALA A 6 8.18 -7.55 -17.49
CA ALA A 6 8.48 -6.15 -17.20
C ALA A 6 7.38 -5.51 -16.33
N ILE A 7 6.11 -5.76 -16.66
CA ILE A 7 4.96 -5.25 -15.90
C ILE A 7 4.95 -5.81 -14.47
N ILE A 8 5.14 -7.13 -14.31
CA ILE A 8 5.20 -7.77 -12.99
C ILE A 8 6.31 -7.13 -12.15
N LYS A 9 7.51 -6.94 -12.73
CA LYS A 9 8.62 -6.31 -12.02
C LYS A 9 8.33 -4.86 -11.61
N ILE A 10 7.63 -4.09 -12.44
CA ILE A 10 7.21 -2.72 -12.10
C ILE A 10 6.23 -2.75 -10.92
N ALA A 11 5.20 -3.59 -10.99
CA ALA A 11 4.20 -3.73 -9.93
C ALA A 11 4.83 -4.18 -8.59
N GLN A 12 5.74 -5.17 -8.64
CA GLN A 12 6.48 -5.59 -7.45
C GLN A 12 7.36 -4.48 -6.87
N ARG A 13 7.95 -3.62 -7.70
CA ARG A 13 8.77 -2.48 -7.24
C ARG A 13 7.94 -1.37 -6.62
N ILE A 14 6.68 -1.23 -7.05
CA ILE A 14 5.66 -0.40 -6.39
C ILE A 14 5.21 -1.04 -5.06
N GLY A 15 5.50 -2.34 -4.88
CA GLY A 15 5.21 -3.11 -3.68
C GLY A 15 3.85 -3.80 -3.71
N ILE A 16 3.32 -4.05 -4.90
CA ILE A 16 2.05 -4.78 -5.09
C ILE A 16 2.31 -6.29 -4.94
N PRO A 17 1.49 -7.02 -4.16
CA PRO A 17 1.63 -8.46 -3.99
C PRO A 17 1.47 -9.23 -5.31
N LEU A 18 2.20 -10.33 -5.46
CA LEU A 18 2.08 -11.21 -6.63
C LEU A 18 0.65 -11.77 -6.82
N ALA A 19 -0.06 -12.02 -5.72
CA ALA A 19 -1.46 -12.44 -5.76
C ALA A 19 -2.34 -11.39 -6.45
N THR A 20 -2.26 -10.12 -6.01
CA THR A 20 -3.00 -8.99 -6.61
C THR A 20 -2.65 -8.78 -8.08
N ILE A 21 -1.37 -8.95 -8.46
CA ILE A 21 -0.95 -8.90 -9.86
C ILE A 21 -1.58 -10.05 -10.67
N GLY A 22 -1.63 -11.25 -10.07
CA GLY A 22 -2.28 -12.42 -10.64
C GLY A 22 -3.77 -12.21 -10.88
N ASP A 23 -4.49 -11.69 -9.89
CA ASP A 23 -5.92 -11.38 -9.99
C ASP A 23 -6.19 -10.38 -11.12
N ALA A 24 -5.36 -9.34 -11.21
CA ALA A 24 -5.48 -8.32 -12.24
C ALA A 24 -5.23 -8.86 -13.67
N PHE A 25 -4.39 -9.89 -13.80
CA PHE A 25 -4.16 -10.58 -15.08
C PHE A 25 -5.16 -11.69 -15.36
N GLY A 26 -5.78 -12.30 -14.35
CA GLY A 26 -6.77 -13.36 -14.49
C GLY A 26 -8.06 -12.93 -15.21
N ILE A 27 -8.28 -11.62 -15.34
CA ILE A 27 -9.39 -11.02 -16.09
C ILE A 27 -9.12 -11.04 -17.61
N LEU A 28 -7.85 -11.21 -18.02
CA LEU A 28 -7.45 -11.19 -19.42
C LEU A 28 -7.57 -12.60 -20.04
N PRO A 29 -8.09 -12.74 -21.27
CA PRO A 29 -8.14 -14.01 -21.97
C PRO A 29 -6.75 -14.64 -22.16
N GLU A 30 -6.67 -15.97 -22.17
CA GLU A 30 -5.43 -16.69 -22.48
C GLU A 30 -4.90 -16.29 -23.86
N GLY A 31 -3.58 -16.04 -23.95
CA GLY A 31 -2.94 -15.61 -25.20
C GLY A 31 -3.18 -14.15 -25.59
N HIS A 32 -3.93 -13.39 -24.78
CA HIS A 32 -4.14 -11.96 -25.03
C HIS A 32 -2.85 -11.17 -24.82
N THR A 33 -2.63 -10.17 -25.66
CA THR A 33 -1.53 -9.21 -25.49
C THR A 33 -2.07 -7.94 -24.85
N LEU A 34 -1.55 -7.63 -23.66
CA LEU A 34 -1.88 -6.42 -22.91
C LEU A 34 -1.81 -5.15 -23.78
N SER A 35 -2.98 -4.61 -24.09
CA SER A 35 -3.15 -3.39 -24.88
C SER A 35 -2.73 -2.16 -24.08
N ALA A 36 -2.56 -1.01 -24.77
CA ALA A 36 -2.29 0.25 -24.11
C ALA A 36 -3.44 0.69 -23.18
N LYS A 37 -4.70 0.35 -23.51
CA LYS A 37 -5.88 0.70 -22.72
C LYS A 37 -5.92 -0.08 -21.40
N GLU A 38 -5.69 -1.39 -21.45
CA GLU A 38 -5.63 -2.24 -20.26
C GLU A 38 -4.45 -1.87 -19.37
N TRP A 39 -3.30 -1.59 -20.00
CA TRP A 39 -2.14 -1.08 -19.27
C TRP A 39 -2.46 0.22 -18.51
N LYS A 40 -3.18 1.14 -19.15
CA LYS A 40 -3.59 2.40 -18.51
C LYS A 40 -4.49 2.16 -17.28
N GLN A 41 -5.40 1.20 -17.37
CA GLN A 41 -6.30 0.83 -16.27
C GLN A 41 -5.56 0.17 -15.10
N LEU A 42 -4.65 -0.76 -15.39
CA LEU A 42 -3.82 -1.39 -14.35
C LEU A 42 -2.90 -0.37 -13.68
N SER A 43 -2.21 0.44 -14.49
CA SER A 43 -1.25 1.42 -13.97
C SER A 43 -1.93 2.57 -13.19
N SER A 44 -3.20 2.91 -13.47
CA SER A 44 -3.93 3.88 -12.64
C SER A 44 -4.25 3.33 -11.26
N GLN A 45 -4.74 2.09 -11.18
CA GLN A 45 -5.03 1.44 -9.89
C GLN A 45 -3.76 1.30 -9.03
N TRP A 46 -2.65 0.91 -9.66
CA TRP A 46 -1.37 0.77 -8.97
C TRP A 46 -0.77 2.10 -8.54
N ARG A 47 -1.03 3.17 -9.30
CA ARG A 47 -0.66 4.52 -8.91
C ARG A 47 -1.45 4.98 -7.70
N GLU A 48 -2.77 4.76 -7.66
CA GLU A 48 -3.60 5.09 -6.50
C GLU A 48 -3.12 4.34 -5.24
N GLU A 49 -2.78 3.06 -5.36
CA GLU A 49 -2.19 2.27 -4.28
C GLU A 49 -0.85 2.84 -3.79
N LEU A 50 0.01 3.24 -4.74
CA LEU A 50 1.29 3.86 -4.42
C LEU A 50 1.10 5.20 -3.70
N ASP A 51 0.20 6.05 -4.20
CA ASP A 51 -0.09 7.36 -3.63
C ASP A 51 -0.63 7.20 -2.20
N ARG A 52 -1.54 6.25 -1.94
CA ARG A 52 -2.03 5.95 -0.59
C ARG A 52 -0.90 5.54 0.36
N ARG A 53 0.00 4.66 -0.09
CA ARG A 53 1.17 4.26 0.72
C ARG A 53 2.13 5.40 0.98
N ILE A 54 2.33 6.30 0.00
CA ILE A 54 3.14 7.50 0.18
C ILE A 54 2.51 8.38 1.25
N HIS A 55 1.20 8.62 1.20
CA HIS A 55 0.48 9.40 2.21
C HIS A 55 0.64 8.80 3.60
N THR A 56 0.40 7.50 3.76
CA THR A 56 0.61 6.80 5.03
C THR A 56 2.05 6.94 5.54
N LEU A 57 3.06 6.79 4.69
CA LEU A 57 4.46 6.91 5.07
C LEU A 57 4.86 8.35 5.42
N VAL A 58 4.27 9.33 4.74
CA VAL A 58 4.45 10.75 5.05
C VAL A 58 3.83 11.08 6.40
N ALA A 59 2.59 10.64 6.66
CA ALA A 59 1.94 10.81 7.96
C ALA A 59 2.78 10.17 9.08
N LEU A 60 3.23 8.94 8.88
CA LEU A 60 4.09 8.25 9.85
C LEU A 60 5.41 8.99 10.09
N ARG A 61 6.04 9.54 9.04
CA ARG A 61 7.25 10.36 9.18
C ARG A 61 6.98 11.62 10.01
N ASP A 62 5.90 12.32 9.72
CA ASP A 62 5.55 13.57 10.39
C ASP A 62 5.18 13.32 11.86
N GLU A 63 4.53 12.18 12.16
CA GLU A 63 4.25 11.74 13.52
C GLU A 63 5.51 11.27 14.27
N LEU A 64 6.48 10.66 13.57
CA LEU A 64 7.79 10.33 14.14
C LEU A 64 8.54 11.60 14.57
N ASP A 65 8.50 12.66 13.76
CA ASP A 65 9.08 13.96 14.13
C ASP A 65 8.41 14.54 15.39
N GLY A 66 7.09 14.40 15.52
CA GLY A 66 6.36 14.73 16.75
C GLY A 66 6.78 13.90 17.96
N CYS A 67 7.01 12.60 17.78
CA CYS A 67 7.45 11.68 18.83
C CYS A 67 8.91 11.95 19.29
N ILE A 68 9.78 12.39 18.37
CA ILE A 68 11.16 12.80 18.67
C ILE A 68 11.18 14.18 19.33
N GLY A 69 10.34 15.13 18.90
CA GLY A 69 10.23 16.48 19.45
C GLY A 69 9.67 16.56 20.87
N CYS A 70 8.78 15.62 21.26
CA CYS A 70 8.33 15.46 22.66
C CYS A 70 9.44 14.90 23.58
N GLY A 71 10.42 14.18 23.02
CA GLY A 71 11.50 13.51 23.77
C GLY A 71 11.03 12.44 24.74
N CYS A 72 9.74 12.11 24.74
CA CYS A 72 9.10 11.44 25.85
C CYS A 72 8.92 9.93 25.62
N LEU A 73 8.77 9.46 24.37
CA LEU A 73 8.25 8.11 24.07
C LEU A 73 7.11 7.74 25.05
N SER A 74 6.33 8.74 25.47
CA SER A 74 5.52 8.61 26.68
C SER A 74 4.39 7.68 26.34
N ARG A 75 4.24 6.66 27.18
CA ARG A 75 3.27 5.59 27.00
C ARG A 75 1.83 6.11 27.00
N SER A 76 1.58 7.32 27.49
CA SER A 76 0.25 7.91 27.64
C SER A 76 -0.29 8.61 26.40
N ASP A 77 0.56 9.29 25.62
CA ASP A 77 0.09 10.32 24.67
C ASP A 77 0.51 10.09 23.20
N CYS A 78 1.06 8.92 22.88
CA CYS A 78 1.45 8.60 21.51
C CYS A 78 0.21 8.29 20.63
N PRO A 79 -0.07 9.07 19.56
CA PRO A 79 -1.24 8.88 18.70
C PRO A 79 -1.21 7.56 17.93
N LEU A 80 -0.01 6.99 17.72
CA LEU A 80 0.20 5.69 17.07
C LEU A 80 -0.07 4.47 17.97
N ARG A 81 -0.46 4.69 19.23
CA ARG A 81 -0.62 3.60 20.20
C ARG A 81 -2.02 3.00 20.12
N ASN A 82 -2.07 1.67 19.91
CA ASN A 82 -3.28 0.85 20.08
C ASN A 82 -3.16 0.03 21.39
N PRO A 83 -3.46 0.61 22.57
CA PRO A 83 -3.25 -0.05 23.85
C PRO A 83 -4.21 -1.24 24.02
N GLY A 84 -3.64 -2.43 24.25
CA GLY A 84 -4.42 -3.65 24.42
C GLY A 84 -5.06 -4.16 23.14
N ASP A 85 -4.54 -3.75 21.98
CA ASP A 85 -5.00 -4.18 20.66
C ASP A 85 -6.51 -4.01 20.40
N ARG A 86 -7.11 -2.94 20.94
CA ARG A 86 -8.55 -2.65 20.80
C ARG A 86 -9.00 -2.57 19.34
N LEU A 87 -8.12 -2.11 18.45
CA LEU A 87 -8.43 -2.04 17.02
C LEU A 87 -8.29 -3.39 16.30
N GLY A 88 -7.74 -4.42 16.94
CA GLY A 88 -7.67 -5.77 16.38
C GLY A 88 -9.05 -6.39 16.11
N GLU A 89 -10.07 -5.99 16.88
CA GLU A 89 -11.47 -6.35 16.63
C GLU A 89 -11.99 -5.81 15.28
N HIS A 90 -11.35 -4.77 14.74
CA HIS A 90 -11.73 -4.11 13.49
C HIS A 90 -10.91 -4.59 12.28
N GLY A 91 -10.00 -5.55 12.47
CA GLY A 91 -9.18 -6.12 11.41
C GLY A 91 -7.68 -6.20 11.75
N THR A 92 -6.93 -6.92 10.92
CA THR A 92 -5.49 -7.10 11.09
C THR A 92 -4.71 -5.91 10.52
N GLY A 93 -3.60 -5.52 11.15
CA GLY A 93 -2.65 -4.55 10.61
C GLY A 93 -2.60 -3.22 11.37
N ALA A 94 -1.92 -2.23 10.78
CA ALA A 94 -1.71 -0.92 11.40
C ALA A 94 -2.92 0.00 11.18
N ARG A 95 -4.03 -0.30 11.87
CA ARG A 95 -5.34 0.37 11.70
C ARG A 95 -5.35 1.89 11.91
N LEU A 96 -4.36 2.44 12.65
CA LEU A 96 -4.21 3.88 12.89
C LEU A 96 -3.53 4.62 11.72
N LEU A 97 -3.00 3.89 10.74
CA LEU A 97 -2.26 4.40 9.59
C LEU A 97 -3.07 4.34 8.28
N GLU A 98 -4.28 3.80 8.32
CA GLU A 98 -5.18 3.72 7.18
C GLU A 98 -6.01 5.02 7.12
N ASP A 99 -5.86 5.79 6.04
CA ASP A 99 -6.78 6.90 5.74
C ASP A 99 -8.10 6.32 5.17
N ASP A 100 -9.26 6.84 5.62
CA ASP A 100 -10.62 6.50 5.13
C ASP A 100 -10.78 6.72 3.61
#